data_AF-A0ABD5Y8R2-F1
#
_entry.id   AF-A0ABD5Y8R2-F1
#
_cell.length_a   1.000
_cell.length_b   1.000
_cell.length_c   1.000
_cell.angle_alpha   90.00
_cell.angle_beta   90.00
_cell.angle_gamma   90.00
#
_symmetry.space_group_name_H-M   'P 1'
#
loop_
_entity.id
_entity.type
_entity.pdbx_description
1 polymer ?
#
loop_
_entity_poly.entity_id
_entity_poly.type
_entity_poly.pdbx_seq_one_letter_code
_entity_poly.pdbx_strand_id
1 'polypeptide(L)'
;MERKRLEKAFAAEFGGTEPERRSVVRAACDLADSGRPSEDRGHALTVPGVVDHLGDAPDGSSLVERWNWWLGALEAAYGGYDYFSVRFVEDDEEAGLRR
;
A
#
# COMPACT_ATOMS: atom_id res chain seq x y z
N MET A 1 13.18 -3.88 -3.29
CA MET A 1 12.81 -2.51 -3.77
C MET A 1 13.41 -1.45 -2.85
N GLU A 2 13.79 -0.26 -3.35
CA GLU A 2 14.43 0.78 -2.52
C GLU A 2 13.41 1.66 -1.75
N ARG A 3 13.37 1.49 -0.42
CA ARG A 3 12.44 2.17 0.49
C ARG A 3 12.40 3.71 0.34
N LYS A 4 13.57 4.36 0.40
CA LYS A 4 13.68 5.84 0.34
C LYS A 4 13.19 6.41 -0.99
N ARG A 5 13.42 5.67 -2.08
CA ARG A 5 12.96 6.07 -3.41
C ARG A 5 11.45 5.97 -3.53
N LEU A 6 10.86 4.91 -2.97
CA LEU A 6 9.42 4.72 -2.93
C LEU A 6 8.72 5.81 -2.10
N GLU A 7 9.24 6.08 -0.90
CA GLU A 7 8.72 7.12 -0.01
C GLU A 7 8.71 8.50 -0.67
N LYS A 8 9.82 8.86 -1.34
CA LYS A 8 9.90 10.11 -2.11
C LYS A 8 8.89 10.15 -3.26
N ALA A 9 8.67 9.03 -3.96
CA ALA A 9 7.71 8.95 -5.05
C ALA A 9 6.27 9.14 -4.53
N PHE A 10 5.89 8.46 -3.44
CA PHE A 10 4.57 8.64 -2.85
C PHE A 10 4.32 10.06 -2.35
N ALA A 11 5.32 10.68 -1.72
CA ALA A 11 5.21 12.07 -1.29
C ALA A 11 5.02 13.04 -2.46
N ALA A 12 5.67 12.78 -3.61
CA ALA A 12 5.57 13.63 -4.79
C ALA A 12 4.24 13.45 -5.54
N GLU A 13 3.78 12.21 -5.73
CA GLU A 13 2.63 11.90 -6.58
C GLU A 13 1.29 11.93 -5.82
N PHE A 14 1.27 11.47 -4.57
CA PHE A 14 0.03 11.25 -3.82
C PHE A 14 -0.02 12.00 -2.48
N GLY A 15 1.10 12.54 -2.01
CA GLY A 15 1.19 13.26 -0.75
C GLY A 15 0.97 12.35 0.46
N GLY A 16 -0.17 12.55 1.14
CA GLY A 16 -0.54 11.87 2.39
C GLY A 16 0.23 12.34 3.62
N THR A 17 -0.16 11.81 4.76
CA THR A 17 0.53 12.01 6.03
C THR A 17 1.79 11.13 6.11
N GLU A 18 2.71 11.51 7.00
CA GLU A 18 3.92 10.73 7.25
C GLU A 18 3.62 9.29 7.74
N PRO A 19 2.66 9.05 8.66
CA PRO A 19 2.25 7.69 9.04
C PRO A 19 1.71 6.88 7.86
N GLU A 20 0.85 7.45 7.03
CA GLU A 20 0.30 6.75 5.85
C GLU A 20 1.41 6.33 4.89
N ARG A 21 2.31 7.26 4.53
CA ARG A 21 3.45 6.95 3.67
C ARG A 21 4.29 5.83 4.25
N ARG A 22 4.62 5.88 5.54
CA ARG A 22 5.45 4.86 6.18
C ARG A 22 4.79 3.49 6.14
N SER A 23 3.49 3.42 6.42
CA SER A 23 2.71 2.19 6.38
C SER A 23 2.64 1.60 4.97
N VAL A 24 2.32 2.40 3.97
CA VAL A 24 2.21 1.94 2.56
C VAL A 24 3.59 1.57 2.00
N VAL A 25 4.64 2.32 2.32
CA VAL A 25 6.02 1.97 1.94
C VAL A 25 6.44 0.63 2.54
N ARG A 26 6.09 0.37 3.81
CA ARG A 26 6.35 -0.92 4.46
C ARG A 26 5.59 -2.05 3.73
N ALA A 27 4.28 -1.89 3.54
CA ALA A 27 3.46 -2.88 2.85
C ALA A 27 3.97 -3.20 1.44
N ALA A 28 4.36 -2.18 0.68
CA ALA A 28 4.91 -2.35 -0.67
C ALA A 28 6.27 -3.06 -0.68
N CYS A 29 7.15 -2.77 0.29
CA CYS A 29 8.38 -3.52 0.47
C CYS A 29 8.11 -4.98 0.82
N ASP A 30 7.21 -5.25 1.77
CA ASP A 30 6.87 -6.61 2.19
C ASP A 30 6.24 -7.40 1.03
N LEU A 31 5.40 -6.76 0.22
CA LEU A 31 4.85 -7.36 -1.01
C LEU A 31 5.96 -7.68 -2.02
N ALA A 32 6.91 -6.77 -2.25
CA ALA A 32 8.02 -7.01 -3.16
C ALA A 32 8.93 -8.16 -2.67
N ASP A 33 9.19 -8.21 -1.36
CA ASP A 33 10.04 -9.22 -0.73
C ASP A 33 9.36 -10.61 -0.68
N SER A 34 8.03 -10.67 -0.76
CA SER A 34 7.29 -11.93 -0.83
C SER A 34 7.53 -12.74 -2.10
N GLY A 35 8.06 -12.13 -3.17
CA GLY A 35 8.25 -12.78 -4.48
C GLY A 35 6.97 -12.93 -5.31
N ARG A 36 5.79 -12.90 -4.68
CA ARG A 36 4.48 -13.12 -5.31
C ARG A 36 4.21 -12.29 -6.56
N PRO A 37 4.54 -10.98 -6.62
CA PRO A 37 4.30 -10.21 -7.84
C PRO A 37 5.06 -10.75 -9.05
N SER A 38 6.23 -11.36 -8.85
CA SER A 38 7.02 -11.99 -9.91
C SER A 38 6.42 -13.32 -10.35
N GLU A 39 5.90 -14.10 -9.40
CA GLU A 39 5.25 -15.39 -9.66
C GLU A 39 3.94 -15.20 -10.43
N ASP A 40 3.12 -14.24 -10.02
CA ASP A 40 1.78 -14.03 -10.57
C ASP A 40 1.77 -13.21 -11.88
N ARG A 41 2.71 -12.26 -12.04
CA ARG A 41 2.74 -11.33 -13.19
C ARG A 41 3.95 -11.51 -14.10
N GLY A 42 4.87 -12.41 -13.76
CA GLY A 42 6.07 -12.68 -14.54
C GLY A 42 7.17 -11.61 -14.46
N HIS A 43 7.02 -10.59 -13.60
CA HIS A 43 8.04 -9.56 -13.41
C HIS A 43 8.04 -8.98 -11.99
N ALA A 44 9.21 -8.53 -11.55
CA ALA A 44 9.39 -7.92 -10.24
C ALA A 44 8.59 -6.63 -10.08
N LEU A 45 8.23 -6.33 -8.83
CA LEU A 45 7.60 -5.06 -8.47
C LEU A 45 8.66 -3.95 -8.41
N THR A 46 8.39 -2.82 -9.05
CA THR A 46 9.31 -1.67 -9.15
C THR A 46 8.63 -0.40 -8.65
N VAL A 47 9.41 0.60 -8.23
CA VAL A 47 8.85 1.89 -7.76
C VAL A 47 7.95 2.55 -8.82
N PRO A 48 8.36 2.71 -10.09
CA PRO A 48 7.47 3.28 -11.11
C PRO A 48 6.23 2.42 -11.32
N GLY A 49 6.37 1.09 -11.35
CA GLY A 49 5.22 0.20 -11.51
C GLY A 49 4.21 0.34 -10.38
N VAL A 50 4.66 0.47 -9.12
CA VAL A 50 3.74 0.74 -7.99
C VAL A 50 3.02 2.06 -8.19
N VAL A 51 3.74 3.14 -8.53
CA VAL A 51 3.14 4.46 -8.74
C VAL A 51 2.08 4.41 -9.85
N ASP A 52 2.38 3.77 -10.98
CA ASP A 52 1.45 3.61 -12.09
C ASP A 52 0.17 2.90 -11.63
N HIS A 53 0.30 1.77 -10.93
CA HIS A 53 -0.86 1.00 -10.42
C HIS A 53 -1.69 1.79 -9.39
N LEU A 54 -1.06 2.63 -8.55
CA LEU A 54 -1.79 3.49 -7.60
C LEU A 54 -2.49 4.66 -8.28
N GLY A 55 -2.04 5.04 -9.48
CA GLY A 55 -2.65 6.09 -10.31
C GLY A 55 -4.04 5.71 -10.82
N ASP A 56 -4.30 4.42 -11.05
CA ASP A 56 -5.58 3.91 -11.57
C ASP A 56 -6.74 3.98 -10.56
N ALA A 57 -6.42 4.20 -9.28
CA ALA A 57 -7.43 4.37 -8.24
C ALA A 57 -8.18 5.72 -8.39
N PRO A 58 -9.45 5.79 -7.92
CA PRO A 58 -10.29 6.98 -8.09
C PRO A 58 -9.65 8.30 -7.65
N ASP A 59 -10.04 9.39 -8.32
CA ASP A 59 -9.62 10.74 -7.94
C ASP A 59 -10.07 11.08 -6.52
N GLY A 60 -9.23 11.83 -5.81
CA GLY A 60 -9.46 12.21 -4.41
C GLY A 60 -9.16 11.12 -3.38
N SER A 61 -8.83 9.89 -3.80
CA SER A 61 -8.38 8.84 -2.88
C SER A 61 -7.05 9.19 -2.19
N SER A 62 -6.99 8.97 -0.88
CA SER A 62 -5.78 8.98 -0.08
C SER A 62 -4.79 7.91 -0.53
N LEU A 63 -3.52 8.04 -0.14
CA LEU A 63 -2.49 7.04 -0.46
C LEU A 63 -2.87 5.63 0.02
N VAL A 64 -3.50 5.52 1.19
CA VAL A 64 -3.94 4.23 1.74
C VAL A 64 -5.10 3.65 0.92
N GLU A 65 -6.06 4.47 0.52
CA GLU A 65 -7.17 4.02 -0.34
C GLU A 65 -6.66 3.56 -1.71
N ARG A 66 -5.74 4.31 -2.33
CA ARG A 66 -5.12 3.91 -3.60
C ARG A 66 -4.41 2.56 -3.48
N TRP A 67 -3.65 2.37 -2.40
CA TRP A 67 -2.97 1.12 -2.09
C TRP A 67 -3.94 -0.06 -1.97
N ASN A 68 -4.98 0.11 -1.14
CA ASN A 68 -5.96 -0.95 -0.92
C ASN A 68 -6.83 -1.21 -2.16
N TRP A 69 -7.10 -0.19 -2.98
CA TRP A 69 -7.78 -0.35 -4.27
C TRP A 69 -6.99 -1.28 -5.20
N TRP A 70 -5.69 -1.04 -5.34
CA TRP A 70 -4.83 -1.89 -6.15
C TRP A 70 -4.70 -3.31 -5.59
N LEU A 71 -4.56 -3.48 -4.28
CA LEU A 71 -4.57 -4.80 -3.66
C LEU A 71 -5.90 -5.54 -3.85
N GLY A 72 -7.03 -4.83 -3.85
CA GLY A 72 -8.32 -5.42 -4.19
C GLY A 72 -8.37 -5.95 -5.62
N ALA A 73 -7.75 -5.25 -6.57
CA ALA A 73 -7.60 -5.73 -7.94
C ALA A 73 -6.70 -6.98 -8.02
N LEU A 74 -5.60 -7.01 -7.28
CA LEU A 74 -4.72 -8.19 -7.21
C LEU A 74 -5.39 -9.39 -6.52
N GLU A 75 -6.18 -9.14 -5.46
CA GLU A 75 -6.98 -10.17 -4.80
C GLU A 75 -7.99 -10.77 -5.77
N ALA A 76 -8.70 -9.94 -6.53
CA ALA A 76 -9.67 -10.41 -7.51
C ALA A 76 -9.02 -11.23 -8.66
N ALA A 77 -7.78 -10.88 -9.05
CA ALA A 77 -7.10 -11.53 -10.16
C ALA A 77 -6.35 -12.81 -9.75
N TYR A 78 -5.71 -12.82 -8.58
CA TYR A 78 -4.75 -13.84 -8.17
C TYR A 78 -5.01 -14.44 -6.78
N GLY A 79 -5.79 -13.74 -5.94
CA GLY A 79 -6.11 -14.15 -4.57
C GLY A 79 -4.95 -14.01 -3.57
N GLY A 80 -5.26 -13.91 -2.28
CA GLY A 80 -4.29 -13.88 -1.18
C GLY A 80 -3.52 -12.56 -0.99
N TYR A 81 -3.89 -11.48 -1.67
CA TYR A 81 -3.26 -10.17 -1.55
C TYR A 81 -3.81 -9.34 -0.37
N ASP A 82 -4.95 -9.72 0.20
CA ASP A 82 -5.57 -9.06 1.37
C ASP A 82 -4.60 -8.89 2.56
N TYR A 83 -3.65 -9.82 2.73
CA TYR A 83 -2.63 -9.78 3.78
C TYR A 83 -1.76 -8.50 3.75
N PHE A 84 -1.58 -7.89 2.57
CA PHE A 84 -0.76 -6.68 2.41
C PHE A 84 -1.58 -5.39 2.55
N SER A 85 -2.87 -5.47 2.83
CA SER A 85 -3.74 -4.32 3.01
C SER A 85 -3.31 -3.48 4.21
N VAL A 86 -3.42 -2.15 4.07
CA VAL A 86 -3.17 -1.22 5.17
C VAL A 86 -4.51 -0.87 5.79
N ARG A 87 -4.66 -1.15 7.09
CA ARG A 87 -5.86 -0.84 7.85
C ARG A 87 -5.58 0.25 8.87
N PHE A 88 -6.52 1.17 9.03
CA PHE A 88 -6.55 2.06 10.19
C PHE A 88 -7.06 1.25 11.38
N VAL A 89 -6.33 1.31 12.47
CA VAL A 89 -6.85 0.92 13.78
C VAL A 89 -7.15 2.25 14.45
N GLU A 90 -8.41 2.48 14.81
CA GLU A 90 -8.74 3.62 15.66
C GLU A 90 -7.91 3.50 16.94
N ASP A 91 -7.20 4.57 17.28
CA ASP A 91 -6.47 4.62 18.54
C ASP A 91 -7.52 4.58 19.66
N ASP A 92 -7.54 3.48 20.40
CA ASP A 92 -8.52 3.17 21.44
C ASP A 92 -8.26 4.02 22.70
N GLU A 93 -7.98 5.32 22.55
CA GLU A 93 -7.82 6.28 23.67
C GLU A 93 -9.16 6.65 24.33
N GLU A 94 -10.30 6.16 23.79
CA GLU A 94 -11.64 6.26 24.43
C GLU A 94 -12.30 4.90 24.73
N ALA A 95 -11.57 3.77 24.76
CA ALA A 95 -12.07 2.57 25.43
C ALA A 95 -12.00 2.75 26.95
N GLY A 96 -13.04 3.41 27.50
CA GLY A 96 -13.17 3.72 28.91
C GLY A 96 -12.93 2.52 29.84
N LEU A 97 -11.75 2.47 30.44
CA LEU A 97 -11.55 1.82 31.73
C LEU A 97 -12.08 2.74 32.84
N ARG A 98 -13.40 2.84 32.90
CA ARG A 98 -14.09 2.96 34.19
C ARG A 98 -13.88 1.64 34.92
N ARG A 99 -12.99 1.63 35.92
CA ARG A 99 -13.17 0.86 37.16
C ARG A 99 -12.42 1.51 38.30
#